data_AF-A0A5I2FN26-F1
#
_entry.id   AF-A0A5I2FN26-F1
#
_cell.length_a   1.000
_cell.length_b   1.000
_cell.length_c   1.000
_cell.angle_alpha   90.00
_cell.angle_beta   90.00
_cell.angle_gamma   90.00
#
_symmetry.space_group_name_H-M   'P 1'
#
loop_
_entity.id
_entity.type
_entity.pdbx_description
1 polymer ?
#
loop_
_entity_poly.entity_id
_entity_poly.type
_entity_poly.pdbx_seq_one_letter_code
_entity_poly.pdbx_strand_id
1 'polypeptide(L)'
;MAQSERFILLQERLGELRRHLLPADFSPIGEYEPVQLDMAKGYRLLTHAEFESYLEDISKDTVLYALNQWKRNKVPSMTIVSFLAAYHSCWSVGDEQNNQELIDLSRGRTNPKDSLNEIMTIASKQFISKISSNHGIKAKNFKLLILPTGVDIDELEPQMLPKLDSFGAKRGEVAHLSARVNQQINPKDELDDVNFILDCFRELDKKLCALKETM
;
A
#
# COMPACT_ATOMS: atom_id res chain seq x y z
N MET A 1 12.38 18.74 2.03
CA MET A 1 11.01 18.28 2.28
C MET A 1 11.12 17.17 3.31
N ALA A 2 10.29 17.18 4.36
CA ALA A 2 10.33 16.13 5.37
C ALA A 2 9.89 14.79 4.74
N GLN A 3 10.60 13.71 5.07
CA GLN A 3 10.20 12.33 4.78
C GLN A 3 9.79 11.68 6.08
N SER A 4 8.82 10.77 6.04
CA SER A 4 8.45 9.99 7.22
C SER A 4 9.58 9.04 7.62
N GLU A 5 9.69 8.77 8.93
CA GLU A 5 10.66 7.79 9.45
C GLU A 5 10.44 6.41 8.81
N ARG A 6 9.18 6.02 8.58
CA ARG A 6 8.85 4.76 7.89
C ARG A 6 9.34 4.72 6.45
N PHE A 7 9.30 5.84 5.72
CA PHE A 7 9.84 5.88 4.35
C PHE A 7 11.36 5.77 4.32
N ILE A 8 12.06 6.42 5.25
CA ILE A 8 13.51 6.31 5.38
C ILE A 8 13.92 4.84 5.64
N LEU A 9 13.24 4.19 6.58
CA LEU A 9 13.44 2.76 6.88
C LEU A 9 13.19 1.87 5.65
N LEU A 10 12.13 2.14 4.88
CA LEU A 10 11.87 1.43 3.61
C LEU A 10 13.05 1.59 2.65
N GLN A 11 13.55 2.82 2.44
CA GLN A 11 14.69 3.07 1.55
C GLN A 11 15.94 2.30 1.97
N GLU A 12 16.25 2.30 3.27
CA GLU A 12 17.39 1.56 3.83
C GLU A 12 17.25 0.07 3.58
N ARG A 13 16.08 -0.51 3.89
CA ARG A 13 15.82 -1.95 3.70
C ARG A 13 15.86 -2.36 2.24
N LEU A 14 15.30 -1.58 1.32
CA LEU A 14 15.40 -1.85 -0.12
C LEU A 14 16.87 -1.78 -0.59
N GLY A 15 17.66 -0.83 -0.07
CA GLY A 15 19.08 -0.73 -0.36
C GLY A 15 19.90 -1.91 0.17
N GLU A 16 19.55 -2.47 1.32
CA GLU A 16 20.11 -3.72 1.84
C GLU A 16 19.74 -4.92 0.97
N LEU A 17 18.45 -5.08 0.65
CA LEU A 17 17.97 -6.17 -0.19
C LEU A 17 18.64 -6.16 -1.56
N ARG A 18 18.80 -4.97 -2.17
CA ARG A 18 19.52 -4.83 -3.44
C ARG A 18 20.95 -5.35 -3.33
N ARG A 19 21.68 -4.91 -2.30
CA ARG A 19 23.09 -5.30 -2.09
C ARG A 19 23.26 -6.79 -1.81
N HIS A 20 22.29 -7.42 -1.15
CA HIS A 20 22.38 -8.83 -0.77
C HIS A 20 21.91 -9.80 -1.85
N LEU A 21 20.95 -9.40 -2.69
CA LEU A 21 20.21 -10.34 -3.55
C LEU A 21 20.34 -10.05 -5.04
N LEU A 22 20.80 -8.86 -5.43
CA LEU A 22 21.03 -8.53 -6.84
C LEU A 22 22.53 -8.43 -7.12
N PRO A 23 22.97 -8.77 -8.35
CA PRO A 23 24.36 -8.59 -8.74
C PRO A 23 24.73 -7.10 -8.75
N ALA A 24 26.00 -6.81 -8.47
CA ALA A 24 26.53 -5.44 -8.52
C ALA A 24 26.52 -4.90 -9.97
N ASP A 25 26.95 -5.74 -10.91
CA ASP A 25 26.96 -5.46 -12.35
C ASP A 25 25.93 -6.34 -13.06
N PHE A 26 25.10 -5.72 -13.91
CA PHE A 26 24.09 -6.43 -14.69
C PHE A 26 24.67 -6.94 -16.01
N SER A 27 24.23 -8.14 -16.40
CA SER A 27 24.63 -8.75 -17.67
C SER A 27 24.11 -7.93 -18.85
N PRO A 28 24.99 -7.46 -19.77
CA PRO A 28 24.55 -6.70 -20.95
C PRO A 28 23.63 -7.48 -21.89
N ILE A 29 23.74 -8.80 -21.87
CA ILE A 29 22.96 -9.74 -22.70
C ILE A 29 21.82 -10.43 -21.92
N GLY A 30 21.67 -10.13 -20.62
CA GLY A 30 20.61 -10.69 -19.78
C GLY A 30 20.81 -12.15 -19.35
N GLU A 31 22.03 -12.68 -19.49
CA GLU A 31 22.40 -14.01 -19.01
C GLU A 31 22.89 -13.94 -17.56
N TYR A 32 22.32 -14.77 -16.69
CA TYR A 32 22.63 -14.83 -15.27
C TYR A 32 22.72 -16.28 -14.81
N GLU A 33 23.57 -16.52 -13.81
CA GLU A 33 23.70 -17.84 -13.18
C GLU A 33 22.41 -18.25 -12.46
N PRO A 34 22.08 -19.55 -12.37
CA PRO A 34 20.86 -20.01 -11.70
C PRO A 34 20.71 -19.48 -10.28
N VAL A 35 21.81 -19.37 -9.52
CA VAL A 35 21.81 -18.79 -8.17
C VAL A 35 21.39 -17.32 -8.16
N GLN A 36 21.81 -16.54 -9.17
CA GLN A 36 21.45 -15.12 -9.28
C GLN A 36 19.96 -14.97 -9.63
N LEU A 37 19.42 -15.87 -10.46
CA LEU A 37 17.99 -15.91 -10.76
C LEU A 37 17.15 -16.25 -9.53
N ASP A 38 17.60 -17.19 -8.70
CA ASP A 38 16.92 -17.52 -7.45
C ASP A 38 17.03 -16.41 -6.41
N MET A 39 18.18 -15.74 -6.31
CA MET A 39 18.32 -14.55 -5.46
C MET A 39 17.41 -13.40 -5.92
N ALA A 40 17.26 -13.19 -7.23
CA ALA A 40 16.34 -12.18 -7.79
C ALA A 40 14.87 -12.49 -7.47
N LYS A 41 14.48 -13.78 -7.45
CA LYS A 41 13.13 -14.17 -6.98
C LYS A 41 12.95 -13.81 -5.51
N GLY A 42 13.96 -14.06 -4.68
CA GLY A 42 13.99 -13.64 -3.28
C GLY A 42 13.86 -12.12 -3.13
N TYR A 43 14.59 -11.36 -3.96
CA TYR A 43 14.50 -9.90 -4.00
C TYR A 43 13.07 -9.43 -4.30
N ARG A 44 12.42 -9.96 -5.34
CA ARG A 44 11.02 -9.64 -5.67
C ARG A 44 10.08 -9.91 -4.48
N LEU A 45 10.20 -11.08 -3.84
CA LEU A 45 9.34 -11.46 -2.72
C LEU A 45 9.51 -10.53 -1.51
N LEU A 46 10.76 -10.24 -1.14
CA LEU A 46 11.07 -9.43 0.03
C LEU A 46 10.74 -7.96 -0.19
N THR A 47 11.08 -7.40 -1.35
CA THR A 47 10.73 -6.00 -1.68
C THR A 47 9.22 -5.78 -1.73
N HIS A 48 8.45 -6.76 -2.24
CA HIS A 48 6.99 -6.71 -2.17
C HIS A 48 6.49 -6.64 -0.73
N ALA A 49 7.03 -7.46 0.18
CA ALA A 49 6.64 -7.45 1.59
C ALA A 49 6.98 -6.12 2.27
N GLU A 50 8.14 -5.52 1.95
CA GLU A 50 8.53 -4.20 2.49
C GLU A 50 7.62 -3.08 1.99
N PHE A 51 7.23 -3.09 0.70
CA PHE A 51 6.27 -2.11 0.17
C PHE A 51 4.88 -2.24 0.79
N GLU A 52 4.43 -3.48 0.98
CA GLU A 52 3.16 -3.78 1.65
C GLU A 52 3.16 -3.26 3.09
N SER A 53 4.18 -3.62 3.87
CA SER A 53 4.33 -3.15 5.24
C SER A 53 4.39 -1.63 5.34
N TYR A 54 5.09 -0.96 4.43
CA TYR A 54 5.13 0.49 4.38
C TYR A 54 3.73 1.11 4.17
N LEU A 55 2.97 0.63 3.17
CA LEU A 55 1.64 1.14 2.87
C LEU A 55 0.67 0.95 4.05
N GLU A 56 0.73 -0.22 4.70
CA GLU A 56 -0.09 -0.53 5.87
C GLU A 56 0.24 0.39 7.05
N ASP A 57 1.52 0.59 7.33
CA ASP A 57 1.95 1.43 8.45
C ASP A 57 1.63 2.90 8.21
N ILE A 58 1.94 3.44 7.03
CA ILE A 58 1.78 4.87 6.77
C ILE A 58 0.29 5.26 6.67
N SER A 59 -0.54 4.38 6.11
CA SER A 59 -1.99 4.59 6.06
C SER A 59 -2.62 4.56 7.46
N LYS A 60 -2.24 3.55 8.26
CA LYS A 60 -2.65 3.43 9.66
C LYS A 60 -2.23 4.63 10.47
N ASP A 61 -0.96 5.02 10.41
CA ASP A 61 -0.41 6.14 11.17
C ASP A 61 -1.12 7.45 10.81
N THR A 62 -1.33 7.71 9.52
CA THR A 62 -2.00 8.93 9.05
C THR A 62 -3.44 9.03 9.54
N VAL A 63 -4.22 7.94 9.42
CA VAL A 63 -5.61 7.92 9.89
C VAL A 63 -5.67 8.02 11.42
N LEU A 64 -4.84 7.29 12.15
CA LEU A 64 -4.82 7.34 13.62
C LEU A 64 -4.40 8.72 14.13
N TYR A 65 -3.45 9.37 13.47
CA TYR A 65 -3.07 10.75 13.75
C TYR A 65 -4.28 11.69 13.61
N ALA A 66 -4.97 11.65 12.46
CA ALA A 66 -6.17 12.44 12.21
C ALA A 66 -7.27 12.20 13.26
N LEU A 67 -7.51 10.94 13.61
CA LEU A 67 -8.49 10.56 14.64
C LEU A 67 -8.12 11.11 16.01
N ASN A 68 -6.84 11.15 16.36
CA ASN A 68 -6.36 11.71 17.62
C ASN A 68 -6.47 13.25 17.65
N GLN A 69 -6.15 13.92 16.53
CA GLN A 69 -6.34 15.37 16.40
C GLN A 69 -7.83 15.72 16.56
N TRP A 70 -8.71 15.04 15.82
CA TRP A 70 -10.16 15.21 15.95
C TRP A 70 -10.67 15.01 17.38
N LYS A 71 -10.17 14.00 18.11
CA LYS A 71 -10.55 13.77 19.51
C LYS A 71 -10.20 14.96 20.41
N ARG A 72 -9.06 15.62 20.15
CA ARG A 72 -8.53 16.73 20.95
C ARG A 72 -9.19 18.06 20.61
N ASN A 73 -9.28 18.41 19.32
CA ASN A 73 -9.63 19.77 18.89
C ASN A 73 -11.00 19.87 18.19
N LYS A 74 -11.61 18.75 17.78
CA LYS A 74 -12.87 18.69 17.00
C LYS A 74 -12.83 19.47 15.69
N VAL A 75 -11.63 19.68 15.13
CA VAL A 75 -11.43 20.34 13.84
C VAL A 75 -11.43 19.29 12.74
N PRO A 76 -12.30 19.40 11.72
CA PRO A 76 -12.31 18.47 10.61
C PRO A 76 -11.06 18.67 9.74
N SER A 77 -10.40 17.57 9.38
CA SER A 77 -9.34 17.54 8.36
C SER A 77 -9.81 16.78 7.12
N MET A 78 -9.12 16.98 5.99
CA MET A 78 -9.40 16.22 4.76
C MET A 78 -9.37 14.72 5.04
N THR A 79 -8.39 14.24 5.80
CA THR A 79 -8.29 12.83 6.19
C THR A 79 -9.49 12.33 6.97
N ILE A 80 -10.06 13.11 7.91
CA ILE A 80 -11.28 12.69 8.61
C ILE A 80 -12.48 12.60 7.66
N VAL A 81 -12.61 13.57 6.75
CA VAL A 81 -13.69 13.57 5.75
C VAL A 81 -13.57 12.36 4.83
N SER A 82 -12.38 12.14 4.26
CA SER A 82 -12.11 11.01 3.36
C SER A 82 -12.25 9.66 4.08
N PHE A 83 -11.80 9.56 5.33
CA PHE A 83 -11.95 8.37 6.16
C PHE A 83 -13.42 8.01 6.39
N LEU A 84 -14.24 8.99 6.75
CA LEU A 84 -15.68 8.78 6.94
C LEU A 84 -16.39 8.49 5.61
N ALA A 85 -16.02 9.16 4.51
CA ALA A 85 -16.54 8.87 3.19
C ALA A 85 -16.25 7.42 2.78
N ALA A 86 -15.00 6.96 2.97
CA ALA A 86 -14.61 5.57 2.72
C ALA A 86 -15.36 4.58 3.62
N TYR A 87 -15.55 4.90 4.90
CA TYR A 87 -16.37 4.08 5.80
C TYR A 87 -17.83 3.99 5.32
N HIS A 88 -18.41 5.09 4.87
CA HIS A 88 -19.80 5.14 4.43
C HIS A 88 -20.00 4.46 3.07
N SER A 89 -19.00 4.49 2.19
CA SER A 89 -18.95 3.67 0.96
C SER A 89 -18.60 2.20 1.23
N CYS A 90 -18.55 1.77 2.50
CA CYS A 90 -18.20 0.41 2.91
C CYS A 90 -16.83 -0.05 2.39
N TRP A 91 -15.89 0.89 2.29
CA TRP A 91 -14.54 0.64 1.79
C TRP A 91 -14.56 0.09 0.35
N SER A 92 -15.61 0.37 -0.42
CA SER A 92 -15.72 -0.08 -1.80
C SER A 92 -14.65 0.60 -2.63
N VAL A 93 -13.87 -0.23 -3.33
CA VAL A 93 -12.78 0.21 -4.17
C VAL A 93 -12.91 -0.51 -5.50
N GLY A 94 -13.23 0.23 -6.56
CA GLY A 94 -13.11 -0.23 -7.94
C GLY A 94 -14.10 -1.30 -8.43
N ASP A 95 -14.94 -1.90 -7.58
CA ASP A 95 -15.91 -2.93 -8.01
C ASP A 95 -17.35 -2.52 -7.71
N GLU A 96 -18.11 -2.21 -8.77
CA GLU A 96 -19.58 -2.10 -8.75
C GLU A 96 -20.27 -3.44 -8.44
N GLN A 97 -19.55 -4.56 -8.47
CA GLN A 97 -20.11 -5.91 -8.31
C GLN A 97 -20.29 -6.34 -6.85
N ASN A 98 -19.65 -5.66 -5.88
CA ASN A 98 -19.68 -6.12 -4.49
C ASN A 98 -20.85 -5.54 -3.69
N ASN A 99 -22.04 -5.52 -4.31
CA ASN A 99 -23.29 -5.14 -3.66
C ASN A 99 -23.57 -6.02 -2.43
N GLN A 100 -23.10 -7.26 -2.37
CA GLN A 100 -23.36 -8.15 -1.25
C GLN A 100 -22.62 -7.74 0.03
N GLU A 101 -21.34 -7.37 -0.05
CA GLU A 101 -20.58 -6.86 1.11
C GLU A 101 -21.13 -5.51 1.59
N LEU A 102 -21.52 -4.63 0.66
CA LEU A 102 -22.25 -3.38 0.92
C LEU A 102 -23.59 -3.65 1.65
N ILE A 103 -24.36 -4.62 1.16
CA ILE A 103 -25.64 -5.03 1.73
C ILE A 103 -25.43 -5.63 3.13
N ASP A 104 -24.45 -6.50 3.33
CA ASP A 104 -24.18 -7.13 4.62
C ASP A 104 -23.64 -6.13 5.66
N LEU A 105 -22.78 -5.19 5.24
CA LEU A 105 -22.33 -4.08 6.09
C LEU A 105 -23.46 -3.10 6.42
N SER A 106 -24.37 -2.84 5.48
CA SER A 106 -25.57 -2.01 5.71
C SER A 106 -26.56 -2.69 6.67
N ARG A 107 -26.72 -4.01 6.57
CA ARG A 107 -27.55 -4.83 7.48
C ARG A 107 -26.96 -4.88 8.88
N GLY A 108 -25.64 -4.85 9.02
CA GLY A 108 -24.95 -4.72 10.32
C GLY A 108 -25.12 -3.37 11.01
N ARG A 109 -25.69 -2.35 10.34
CA ARG A 109 -26.05 -1.04 10.94
C ARG A 109 -27.46 -1.09 11.55
N THR A 110 -27.80 -2.17 12.26
CA THR A 110 -29.15 -2.41 12.81
C THR A 110 -29.57 -1.45 13.92
N ASN A 111 -28.66 -0.65 14.48
CA ASN A 111 -28.99 0.40 15.44
C ASN A 111 -28.52 1.77 14.91
N PRO A 112 -29.35 2.83 15.00
CA PRO A 112 -28.85 4.18 14.89
C PRO A 112 -27.76 4.33 15.94
N LYS A 113 -26.54 4.63 15.51
CA LYS A 113 -25.44 4.88 16.45
C LYS A 113 -25.75 6.18 17.16
N ASP A 114 -25.78 6.15 18.49
CA ASP A 114 -26.26 7.27 19.30
C ASP A 114 -25.25 8.43 19.37
N SER A 115 -24.01 8.23 18.88
CA SER A 115 -22.99 9.28 18.86
C SER A 115 -21.96 9.16 17.72
N LEU A 116 -21.40 10.32 17.35
CA LEU A 116 -20.26 10.41 16.42
C LEU A 116 -19.03 9.63 16.92
N ASN A 117 -18.81 9.58 18.24
CA ASN A 117 -17.69 8.83 18.82
C ASN A 117 -17.82 7.32 18.57
N GLU A 118 -19.05 6.80 18.61
CA GLU A 118 -19.33 5.39 18.30
C GLU A 118 -19.11 5.09 16.81
N ILE A 119 -19.55 5.99 15.92
CA ILE A 119 -19.28 5.92 14.48
C ILE A 119 -17.77 5.81 14.23
N MET A 120 -17.01 6.76 14.78
CA MET A 120 -15.55 6.84 14.62
C MET A 120 -14.83 5.61 15.18
N THR A 121 -15.28 5.09 16.32
CA THR A 121 -14.70 3.88 16.92
C THR A 121 -14.90 2.66 16.04
N ILE A 122 -16.10 2.48 15.49
CA ILE A 122 -16.40 1.34 14.61
C ILE A 122 -15.68 1.47 13.28
N ALA A 123 -15.68 2.66 12.68
CA ALA A 123 -14.94 2.94 11.44
C ALA A 123 -13.45 2.62 11.63
N SER A 124 -12.85 3.08 12.74
CA SER A 124 -11.45 2.80 13.06
C SER A 124 -11.19 1.29 13.19
N LYS A 125 -12.04 0.56 13.93
CA LYS A 125 -11.90 -0.90 14.07
C LYS A 125 -11.97 -1.62 12.72
N GLN A 126 -12.92 -1.24 11.86
CA GLN A 126 -13.05 -1.84 10.54
C GLN A 126 -11.84 -1.54 9.66
N PHE A 127 -11.34 -0.31 9.66
CA PHE A 127 -10.16 0.05 8.88
C PHE A 127 -8.91 -0.72 9.34
N ILE A 128 -8.68 -0.81 10.65
CA ILE A 128 -7.58 -1.62 11.20
C ILE A 128 -7.73 -3.10 10.82
N SER A 129 -8.94 -3.63 10.83
CA SER A 129 -9.21 -5.00 10.35
C SER A 129 -8.86 -5.15 8.86
N LYS A 130 -9.24 -4.18 8.01
CA LYS A 130 -8.94 -4.20 6.58
C LYS A 130 -7.43 -4.14 6.31
N ILE A 131 -6.70 -3.30 7.05
CA ILE A 131 -5.23 -3.26 7.03
C ILE A 131 -4.66 -4.64 7.40
N SER A 132 -5.09 -5.25 8.51
CA SER A 132 -4.55 -6.55 8.95
C SER A 132 -4.85 -7.72 8.01
N SER A 133 -5.91 -7.61 7.21
CA SER A 133 -6.29 -8.59 6.18
C SER A 133 -5.69 -8.29 4.80
N ASN A 134 -4.89 -7.23 4.69
CA ASN A 134 -4.24 -6.88 3.44
C ASN A 134 -3.10 -7.86 3.15
N HIS A 135 -3.08 -8.35 1.91
CA HIS A 135 -2.15 -9.38 1.44
C HIS A 135 -1.68 -9.04 0.01
N GLY A 136 -1.22 -7.81 -0.20
CA GLY A 136 -0.89 -7.31 -1.53
C GLY A 136 -0.64 -5.82 -1.59
N ILE A 137 -0.02 -5.41 -2.71
CA ILE A 137 0.16 -4.00 -3.08
C ILE A 137 -0.58 -3.59 -4.35
N LYS A 138 -1.37 -4.49 -4.95
CA LYS A 138 -2.14 -4.25 -6.20
C LYS A 138 -3.02 -3.01 -6.10
N ALA A 139 -3.51 -2.49 -7.22
CA ALA A 139 -4.27 -1.24 -7.26
C ALA A 139 -5.46 -1.23 -6.28
N LYS A 140 -6.16 -2.35 -6.13
CA LYS A 140 -7.25 -2.51 -5.16
C LYS A 140 -6.78 -2.37 -3.70
N ASN A 141 -5.64 -2.97 -3.36
CA ASN A 141 -5.03 -2.94 -2.03
C ASN A 141 -4.54 -1.52 -1.73
N PHE A 142 -3.83 -0.92 -2.68
CA PHE A 142 -3.34 0.44 -2.59
C PHE A 142 -4.49 1.44 -2.34
N LYS A 143 -5.53 1.42 -3.18
CA LYS A 143 -6.69 2.32 -3.03
C LYS A 143 -7.41 2.12 -1.69
N LEU A 144 -7.57 0.87 -1.22
CA LEU A 144 -8.18 0.55 0.07
C LEU A 144 -7.43 1.20 1.26
N LEU A 145 -6.09 1.20 1.19
CA LEU A 145 -5.24 1.77 2.24
C LEU A 145 -5.13 3.30 2.12
N ILE A 146 -5.04 3.83 0.90
CA ILE A 146 -4.67 5.23 0.66
C ILE A 146 -5.88 6.17 0.56
N LEU A 147 -7.02 5.76 -0.02
CA LEU A 147 -8.20 6.64 -0.08
C LEU A 147 -8.65 7.17 1.29
N PRO A 148 -8.67 6.35 2.38
CA PRO A 148 -9.05 6.84 3.70
C PRO A 148 -8.08 7.87 4.29
N THR A 149 -6.86 8.01 3.75
CA THR A 149 -5.90 9.04 4.17
C THR A 149 -6.24 10.42 3.62
N GLY A 150 -7.07 10.51 2.57
CA GLY A 150 -7.41 11.76 1.89
C GLY A 150 -6.41 12.21 0.82
N VAL A 151 -5.46 11.35 0.46
CA VAL A 151 -4.65 11.55 -0.75
C VAL A 151 -5.51 11.36 -1.99
N ASP A 152 -5.48 12.34 -2.90
CA ASP A 152 -6.05 12.20 -4.23
C ASP A 152 -5.12 11.34 -5.10
N ILE A 153 -5.64 10.20 -5.55
CA ILE A 153 -4.88 9.23 -6.34
C ILE A 153 -4.67 9.72 -7.77
N ASP A 154 -5.55 10.60 -8.27
CA ASP A 154 -5.42 11.17 -9.62
C ASP A 154 -4.27 12.18 -9.69
N GLU A 155 -3.79 12.68 -8.54
CA GLU A 155 -2.59 13.52 -8.43
C GLU A 155 -1.28 12.72 -8.29
N LEU A 156 -1.34 11.39 -8.28
CA LEU A 156 -0.17 10.52 -8.24
C LEU A 156 0.30 10.17 -9.65
N GLU A 157 1.49 9.56 -9.74
CA GLU A 157 2.05 9.08 -11.02
C GLU A 157 1.06 8.13 -11.73
N PRO A 158 0.58 8.45 -12.95
CA PRO A 158 -0.46 7.67 -13.62
C PRO A 158 -0.11 6.20 -13.84
N GLN A 159 1.18 5.89 -14.04
CA GLN A 159 1.65 4.52 -14.23
C GLN A 159 1.79 3.73 -12.93
N MET A 160 1.59 4.35 -11.76
CA MET A 160 1.74 3.73 -10.46
C MET A 160 0.80 2.52 -10.27
N LEU A 161 -0.51 2.70 -10.50
CA LEU A 161 -1.48 1.63 -10.28
C LEU A 161 -1.28 0.44 -11.22
N PRO A 162 -1.13 0.63 -12.56
CA PRO A 162 -0.79 -0.47 -13.46
C PRO A 162 0.51 -1.18 -13.07
N LYS A 163 1.51 -0.43 -12.60
CA LYS A 163 2.78 -1.00 -12.16
C LYS A 163 2.62 -1.87 -10.92
N LEU A 164 1.86 -1.41 -9.93
CA LEU A 164 1.55 -2.18 -8.72
C LEU A 164 0.80 -3.47 -9.04
N ASP A 165 -0.13 -3.44 -9.99
CA ASP A 165 -0.84 -4.65 -10.45
C ASP A 165 0.11 -5.65 -11.12
N SER A 166 0.96 -5.18 -12.03
CA SER A 166 1.97 -6.00 -12.68
C SER A 166 2.96 -6.60 -11.67
N PHE A 167 3.47 -5.78 -10.75
CA PHE A 167 4.42 -6.20 -9.72
C PHE A 167 3.81 -7.20 -8.73
N GLY A 168 2.57 -6.96 -8.29
CA GLY A 168 1.83 -7.91 -7.45
C GLY A 168 1.51 -9.22 -8.17
N ALA A 169 1.25 -9.19 -9.49
CA ALA A 169 1.06 -10.40 -10.30
C ALA A 169 2.37 -11.20 -10.40
N LYS A 170 3.49 -10.54 -10.71
CA LYS A 170 4.84 -11.10 -10.74
C LYS A 170 5.22 -11.80 -9.42
N ARG A 171 4.80 -11.27 -8.26
CA ARG A 171 4.96 -11.93 -6.95
C ARG A 171 4.12 -13.19 -6.84
N GLY A 172 2.87 -13.13 -7.28
CA GLY A 172 1.96 -14.29 -7.28
C GLY A 172 2.50 -15.45 -8.12
N GLU A 173 3.06 -15.15 -9.29
CA GLU A 173 3.68 -16.14 -10.17
C GLU A 173 4.86 -16.86 -9.49
N VAL A 174 5.77 -16.11 -8.84
CA VAL A 174 6.91 -16.69 -8.13
C VAL A 174 6.48 -17.53 -6.92
N ALA A 175 5.44 -17.11 -6.20
CA ALA A 175 4.97 -17.81 -4.99
C ALA A 175 4.15 -19.08 -5.29
N HIS A 176 3.43 -19.12 -6.42
CA HIS A 176 2.50 -20.20 -6.75
C HIS A 176 2.99 -21.17 -7.82
N LEU A 177 3.97 -20.80 -8.65
CA LEU A 177 4.54 -21.68 -9.68
C LEU A 177 5.81 -22.35 -9.15
N SER A 178 5.63 -23.40 -8.37
CA SER A 178 6.71 -24.27 -7.93
C SER A 178 7.37 -24.99 -9.13
N ALA A 179 8.68 -24.77 -9.29
CA ALA A 179 9.66 -25.57 -10.05
C ALA A 179 9.46 -25.78 -11.57
N ARG A 180 8.33 -25.43 -12.20
CA ARG A 180 8.04 -25.83 -13.60
C ARG A 180 8.10 -24.75 -14.66
N VAL A 181 8.24 -23.48 -14.27
CA VAL A 181 8.32 -22.39 -15.24
C VAL A 181 9.68 -21.70 -15.06
N ASN A 182 10.58 -21.91 -16.01
CA ASN A 182 11.75 -21.06 -16.26
C ASN A 182 11.23 -19.69 -16.74
N GLN A 183 10.53 -18.97 -15.87
CA GLN A 183 10.21 -17.59 -16.15
C GLN A 183 11.52 -16.82 -16.10
N GLN A 184 11.78 -16.12 -17.20
CA GLN A 184 12.96 -15.32 -17.44
C GLN A 184 12.91 -14.11 -16.50
N ILE A 185 13.23 -14.33 -15.22
CA ILE A 185 13.43 -13.24 -14.27
C ILE A 185 14.72 -12.54 -14.65
N ASN A 186 14.66 -11.22 -14.74
CA ASN A 186 15.82 -10.40 -15.02
C ASN A 186 16.10 -9.53 -13.80
N PRO A 187 17.21 -9.76 -13.07
CA PRO A 187 17.63 -8.95 -11.93
C PRO A 187 17.59 -7.44 -12.15
N LYS A 188 17.89 -6.97 -13.38
CA LYS A 188 17.84 -5.55 -13.73
C LYS A 188 16.40 -5.04 -13.78
N ASP A 189 15.51 -5.77 -14.46
CA ASP A 189 14.11 -5.37 -14.58
C ASP A 189 13.42 -5.35 -13.19
N GLU A 190 13.77 -6.28 -12.31
CA GLU A 190 13.29 -6.28 -10.91
C GLU A 190 13.72 -5.03 -10.15
N LEU A 191 14.97 -4.61 -10.35
CA LEU A 191 15.48 -3.41 -9.73
C LEU A 191 14.79 -2.16 -10.28
N ASP A 192 14.62 -2.07 -11.59
CA ASP A 192 13.98 -0.94 -12.26
C ASP A 192 12.52 -0.80 -11.82
N ASP A 193 11.81 -1.93 -11.68
CA ASP A 193 10.47 -1.98 -11.10
C ASP A 193 10.43 -1.43 -9.68
N VAL A 194 11.34 -1.87 -8.80
CA VAL A 194 11.42 -1.43 -7.41
C VAL A 194 11.77 0.05 -7.31
N ASN A 195 12.70 0.55 -8.12
CA ASN A 195 13.07 1.97 -8.10
C ASN A 195 11.91 2.86 -8.52
N PHE A 196 11.20 2.47 -9.58
CA PHE A 196 10.02 3.21 -10.03
C PHE A 196 8.93 3.26 -8.94
N ILE A 197 8.63 2.13 -8.30
CA ILE A 197 7.64 2.08 -7.21
C ILE A 197 8.11 2.92 -6.02
N LEU A 198 9.39 2.86 -5.67
CA LEU A 198 9.97 3.66 -4.59
C LEU A 198 9.87 5.16 -4.85
N ASP A 199 10.09 5.59 -6.10
CA ASP A 199 9.92 6.99 -6.49
C ASP A 199 8.46 7.42 -6.39
N CYS A 200 7.51 6.59 -6.83
CA CYS A 200 6.07 6.85 -6.63
C CYS A 200 5.73 6.97 -5.14
N PHE A 201 6.28 6.09 -4.30
CA PHE A 201 6.03 6.10 -2.86
C PHE A 201 6.67 7.32 -2.18
N ARG A 202 7.77 7.86 -2.73
CA ARG A 202 8.36 9.12 -2.23
C ARG A 202 7.39 10.29 -2.38
N GLU A 203 6.73 10.40 -3.53
CA GLU A 203 5.75 11.46 -3.75
C GLU A 203 4.48 11.27 -2.91
N LEU A 204 4.04 10.02 -2.75
CA LEU A 204 2.97 9.68 -1.80
C LEU A 204 3.33 10.09 -0.37
N ASP A 205 4.54 9.76 0.10
CA ASP A 205 5.02 10.08 1.44
C ASP A 205 4.98 11.58 1.72
N LYS A 206 5.47 12.38 0.76
CA LYS A 206 5.43 13.84 0.84
C LYS A 206 4.00 14.36 1.00
N LYS A 207 3.05 13.84 0.20
CA LYS A 207 1.63 14.22 0.30
C LYS A 207 1.05 13.86 1.67
N LEU A 208 1.38 12.68 2.20
CA LEU A 208 0.92 12.24 3.53
C LEU A 208 1.50 13.10 4.65
N CYS A 209 2.79 13.47 4.58
CA CYS A 209 3.41 14.41 5.51
C CYS A 209 2.74 15.78 5.45
N ALA A 210 2.51 16.33 4.25
CA ALA A 210 1.82 17.61 4.08
C ALA A 210 0.41 17.58 4.66
N LEU A 211 -0.34 16.49 4.47
CA LEU A 211 -1.66 16.32 5.08
C LEU A 211 -1.57 16.39 6.61
N LYS A 212 -0.64 15.68 7.24
CA LYS A 212 -0.46 15.70 8.70
C LYS A 212 -0.11 17.08 9.24
N GLU A 213 0.71 17.85 8.53
CA GLU A 213 1.06 19.22 8.92
C GLU A 213 -0.17 20.16 8.96
N THR A 214 -1.24 19.82 8.24
CA THR A 214 -2.48 20.62 8.20
C THR A 214 -3.55 20.21 9.23
N MET A 215 -3.33 19.17 10.06
CA MET A 215 -4.34 18.65 11.02
C MET A 215 -4.12 19.08 12.48
#